data_AF-A0A6J6RZ31-F1
#
_entry.id   AF-A0A6J6RZ31-F1
#
_cell.length_a   1.000
_cell.length_b   1.000
_cell.length_c   1.000
_cell.angle_alpha   90.00
_cell.angle_beta   90.00
_cell.angle_gamma   90.00
#
_symmetry.space_group_name_H-M   'P 1'
#
loop_
_entity.id
_entity.type
_entity.pdbx_description
1 polymer ?
#
loop_
_entity_poly.entity_id
_entity_poly.type
_entity_poly.pdbx_seq_one_letter_code
_entity_poly.pdbx_strand_id
1 'polypeptide(L)'
;MTPVPSRDYLERFSAALVSEIKAEMGRRSLSARGLASLLGENPQYVTSRIGAGNPRTKRRVEINVADLFAIAGALDLDPSDLMNAARAAASDELAGRRERHAKPDFSSFDDDADDEAARDEDTEPPRLGDDDQP
;
A
#
# COMPACT_ATOMS: atom_id res chain seq x y z
N MET A 1 28.51 -11.13 5.42
CA MET A 1 27.30 -11.98 5.46
C MET A 1 26.11 -11.05 5.30
N THR A 2 25.49 -11.02 4.12
CA THR A 2 24.31 -10.17 3.85
C THR A 2 23.10 -10.78 4.55
N PRO A 3 22.26 -9.98 5.26
CA PRO A 3 21.06 -10.51 5.87
C PRO A 3 20.13 -11.07 4.80
N VAL A 4 19.54 -12.23 5.07
CA VAL A 4 18.53 -12.83 4.20
C VAL A 4 17.33 -11.87 4.15
N PRO A 5 16.85 -11.49 2.96
CA PRO A 5 15.69 -10.61 2.84
C PRO A 5 14.48 -11.23 3.54
N SER A 6 13.72 -10.41 4.28
CA SER A 6 12.51 -10.89 4.93
C SER A 6 11.46 -11.30 3.91
N ARG A 7 10.58 -12.23 4.29
CA ARG A 7 9.45 -12.65 3.44
C ARG A 7 8.61 -11.47 2.96
N ASP A 8 8.31 -10.52 3.85
CA ASP A 8 7.56 -9.31 3.52
C ASP A 8 8.26 -8.42 2.49
N TYR A 9 9.60 -8.39 2.50
CA TYR A 9 10.36 -7.70 1.46
C TYR A 9 10.24 -8.42 0.12
N LEU A 10 10.36 -9.75 0.11
CA LEU A 10 10.24 -10.55 -1.12
C LEU A 10 8.85 -10.45 -1.76
N GLU A 11 7.78 -10.46 -0.95
CA GLU A 11 6.41 -10.29 -1.43
C GLU A 11 6.19 -8.90 -2.06
N ARG A 12 6.70 -7.84 -1.43
CA ARG A 12 6.65 -6.47 -1.97
C ARG A 12 7.48 -6.31 -3.23
N PHE A 13 8.69 -6.86 -3.24
CA PHE A 13 9.57 -6.85 -4.40
C PHE A 13 8.91 -7.54 -5.61
N SER A 14 8.31 -8.70 -5.40
CA SER A 14 7.58 -9.43 -6.44
C SER A 14 6.39 -8.61 -6.97
N ALA A 15 5.62 -7.96 -6.09
CA ALA A 15 4.52 -7.09 -6.48
C ALA A 15 5.00 -5.85 -7.26
N ALA A 16 6.08 -5.22 -6.81
CA ALA A 16 6.71 -4.08 -7.47
C ALA A 16 7.23 -4.46 -8.87
N LEU A 17 7.89 -5.61 -9.01
CA LEU A 17 8.37 -6.11 -10.29
C LEU A 17 7.21 -6.31 -11.30
N VAL A 18 6.11 -6.90 -10.86
CA VAL A 18 4.90 -7.04 -11.69
C VAL A 18 4.33 -5.67 -12.07
N SER A 19 4.36 -4.71 -11.16
CA SER A 19 3.90 -3.34 -11.42
C SER A 19 4.75 -2.64 -12.49
N GLU A 20 6.08 -2.75 -12.40
CA GLU A 20 6.99 -2.16 -13.39
C GLU A 20 6.78 -2.77 -14.78
N ILE A 21 6.64 -4.09 -14.86
CA ILE A 21 6.33 -4.78 -16.13
C ILE A 21 5.00 -4.28 -16.70
N LYS A 22 3.97 -4.09 -15.87
CA LYS A 22 2.68 -3.54 -16.33
C LYS A 22 2.78 -2.09 -16.77
N ALA A 23 3.53 -1.27 -16.05
CA ALA A 23 3.75 0.12 -16.41
C ALA A 23 4.42 0.21 -17.78
N GLU A 24 5.43 -0.64 -18.03
CA GLU A 24 6.08 -0.71 -19.33
C GLU A 24 5.14 -1.18 -20.44
N MET A 25 4.35 -2.24 -20.19
CA MET A 25 3.32 -2.68 -21.12
C MET A 25 2.33 -1.54 -21.44
N GLY A 26 1.93 -0.76 -20.43
CA GLY A 26 1.06 0.41 -20.59
C GLY A 26 1.69 1.51 -21.45
N ARG A 27 2.97 1.84 -21.22
CA ARG A 27 3.74 2.80 -22.05
C ARG A 27 3.78 2.39 -23.52
N ARG A 28 3.80 1.09 -23.80
CA ARG A 28 3.84 0.51 -25.16
C ARG A 28 2.46 0.16 -25.73
N SER A 29 1.37 0.45 -25.00
CA SER A 29 0.02 0.00 -25.37
C SER A 29 -0.07 -1.52 -25.64
N LEU A 30 0.74 -2.31 -24.94
CA LEU A 30 0.88 -3.75 -25.14
C LEU A 30 -0.11 -4.52 -24.26
N SER A 31 -0.93 -5.37 -24.87
CA SER A 31 -1.84 -6.26 -24.14
C SER A 31 -1.13 -7.52 -23.65
N ALA A 32 -1.76 -8.25 -22.72
CA ALA A 32 -1.25 -9.57 -22.29
C ALA A 32 -1.11 -10.57 -23.45
N ARG A 33 -2.01 -10.49 -24.44
CA ARG A 33 -1.89 -11.29 -25.68
C ARG A 33 -0.73 -10.84 -26.54
N GLY A 34 -0.51 -9.53 -26.65
CA GLY A 34 0.63 -8.96 -27.38
C GLY A 34 1.96 -9.42 -26.80
N LEU A 35 2.12 -9.31 -25.47
CA LEU A 35 3.33 -9.79 -24.81
C LEU A 35 3.53 -11.31 -24.98
N ALA A 36 2.45 -12.10 -24.88
CA ALA A 36 2.53 -13.53 -25.11
C ALA A 36 3.00 -13.87 -26.53
N SER A 37 2.54 -13.11 -27.53
CA SER A 37 2.98 -13.26 -28.92
C SER A 37 4.47 -12.96 -29.09
N LEU A 38 5.01 -11.95 -28.41
CA LEU A 38 6.44 -11.61 -28.44
C LEU A 38 7.30 -12.70 -27.79
N LEU A 39 6.76 -13.35 -26.76
CA LEU A 39 7.44 -14.44 -26.04
C LEU A 39 7.34 -15.79 -26.76
N GLY A 40 6.49 -15.92 -27.79
CA GLY A 40 6.16 -17.22 -28.38
C GLY A 40 5.35 -18.12 -27.43
N GLU A 41 4.64 -17.52 -26.48
CA GLU A 41 3.95 -18.21 -25.38
C GLU A 41 2.42 -18.06 -25.47
N ASN A 42 1.70 -18.88 -24.69
CA ASN A 42 0.25 -18.76 -24.58
C ASN A 42 -0.15 -17.51 -23.74
N PRO A 43 -1.21 -16.75 -24.08
CA PRO A 43 -1.72 -15.65 -23.26
C PRO A 43 -1.97 -15.98 -21.77
N GLN A 44 -2.27 -17.24 -21.46
CA GLN A 44 -2.43 -17.72 -20.08
C GLN A 44 -1.11 -17.67 -19.30
N TYR A 45 0.04 -17.86 -19.95
CA TYR A 45 1.37 -17.72 -19.36
C TYR A 45 1.54 -16.31 -18.76
N VAL A 46 1.31 -15.27 -19.57
CA VAL A 46 1.39 -13.87 -19.16
C VAL A 46 0.33 -13.53 -18.11
N THR A 47 -0.91 -13.98 -18.32
CA THR A 47 -2.03 -13.69 -17.39
C THR A 47 -1.79 -14.30 -16.00
N SER A 48 -1.19 -15.49 -15.94
CA SER A 48 -0.90 -16.18 -14.69
C SER A 48 0.19 -15.51 -13.85
N ARG A 49 1.15 -14.83 -14.49
CA ARG A 49 2.30 -14.18 -13.84
C ARG A 49 2.05 -12.69 -13.58
N ILE A 50 1.62 -11.97 -14.60
CA ILE A 50 1.49 -10.51 -14.58
C ILE A 50 0.04 -10.09 -14.29
N GLY A 51 -0.93 -10.79 -14.90
CA GLY A 51 -2.35 -10.42 -14.88
C GLY A 51 -3.10 -10.72 -13.57
N ALA A 52 -4.30 -11.29 -13.72
CA ALA A 52 -5.19 -11.65 -12.61
C ALA A 52 -4.79 -12.95 -11.88
N GLY A 53 -3.68 -13.59 -12.30
CA GLY A 53 -3.24 -14.86 -11.76
C GLY A 53 -3.93 -16.06 -12.42
N ASN A 54 -3.68 -17.24 -11.86
CA ASN A 54 -4.24 -18.48 -12.39
C ASN A 54 -5.76 -18.52 -12.13
N PRO A 55 -6.60 -18.77 -13.16
CA PRO A 55 -8.04 -18.75 -13.02
C PRO A 55 -8.59 -19.79 -12.03
N ARG A 56 -7.88 -20.92 -11.83
CA ARG A 56 -8.23 -22.00 -10.90
C ARG A 56 -7.84 -21.68 -9.46
N THR A 57 -6.60 -21.23 -9.22
CA THR A 57 -6.09 -21.03 -7.86
C THR A 57 -6.24 -19.61 -7.35
N LYS A 58 -6.60 -18.65 -8.21
CA LYS A 58 -6.64 -17.20 -7.95
C LYS A 58 -5.31 -16.61 -7.47
N ARG A 59 -4.22 -17.37 -7.54
CA ARG A 59 -2.87 -16.94 -7.17
C ARG A 59 -2.05 -16.65 -8.41
N ARG A 60 -1.19 -15.65 -8.32
CA ARG A 60 -0.18 -15.39 -9.35
C ARG A 60 0.92 -16.45 -9.26
N VAL A 61 1.40 -16.86 -10.42
CA VAL A 61 2.62 -17.65 -10.55
C VAL A 61 3.78 -16.70 -10.35
N GLU A 62 4.73 -17.07 -9.50
CA GLU A 62 5.93 -16.28 -9.25
C GLU A 62 6.78 -16.16 -10.52
N ILE A 63 7.29 -14.96 -10.77
CA ILE A 63 8.21 -14.69 -11.88
C ILE A 63 9.58 -15.21 -11.46
N ASN A 64 10.05 -16.25 -12.14
CA ASN A 64 11.41 -16.75 -11.94
C ASN A 64 12.42 -15.95 -12.80
N VAL A 65 13.71 -16.28 -12.66
CA VAL A 65 14.79 -15.59 -13.39
C VAL A 65 14.63 -15.74 -14.91
N ALA A 66 14.31 -16.92 -15.42
CA ALA A 66 14.12 -17.13 -16.86
C ALA A 66 12.92 -16.34 -17.41
N ASP A 67 11.81 -16.29 -16.65
CA ASP A 67 10.64 -15.48 -16.98
C ASP A 67 11.03 -14.00 -17.08
N LEU A 68 11.83 -13.50 -16.12
CA LEU A 68 12.32 -12.12 -16.10
C LEU A 68 13.14 -11.80 -17.35
N PHE A 69 14.13 -12.63 -17.69
CA PHE A 69 14.95 -12.43 -18.89
C PHE A 69 14.10 -12.44 -20.16
N ALA A 70 13.16 -13.39 -20.28
CA ALA A 70 12.29 -13.48 -21.45
C ALA A 70 11.39 -12.25 -21.58
N ILE A 71 10.74 -11.81 -20.49
CA ILE A 71 9.87 -10.64 -20.47
C ILE A 71 10.67 -9.36 -20.75
N ALA A 72 11.83 -9.19 -20.13
CA ALA A 72 12.70 -8.04 -20.37
C ALA A 72 13.17 -7.99 -21.83
N GLY A 73 13.59 -9.12 -22.40
CA GLY A 73 13.97 -9.23 -23.80
C GLY A 73 12.82 -8.92 -24.76
N ALA A 74 11.61 -9.42 -24.48
CA ALA A 74 10.42 -9.10 -25.27
C ALA A 74 10.03 -7.61 -25.19
N LEU A 75 10.40 -6.95 -24.09
CA LEU A 75 10.22 -5.52 -23.89
C LEU A 75 11.48 -4.71 -24.25
N ASP A 76 12.51 -5.29 -24.85
CA ASP A 76 13.75 -4.55 -25.17
C ASP A 76 14.29 -3.73 -23.98
N LEU A 77 14.31 -4.34 -22.79
CA LEU A 77 14.78 -3.77 -21.53
C LEU A 77 15.93 -4.60 -20.96
N ASP A 78 16.82 -3.95 -20.20
CA ASP A 78 17.75 -4.67 -19.34
C ASP A 78 17.00 -5.22 -18.11
N PRO A 79 17.11 -6.54 -17.81
CA PRO A 79 16.54 -7.13 -16.60
C PRO A 79 16.96 -6.41 -15.31
N SER A 80 18.17 -5.84 -15.28
CA SER A 80 18.72 -5.11 -14.14
C SER A 80 17.95 -3.83 -13.86
N ASP A 81 17.44 -3.15 -14.89
CA ASP A 81 16.65 -1.93 -14.74
C ASP A 81 15.32 -2.23 -14.05
N LEU A 82 14.64 -3.31 -14.49
CA LEU A 82 13.41 -3.79 -13.85
C LEU A 82 13.66 -4.18 -12.39
N MET A 83 14.76 -4.89 -12.10
CA MET A 83 15.12 -5.27 -10.74
C MET A 83 15.45 -4.06 -9.85
N ASN A 84 16.17 -3.07 -10.37
CA ASN A 84 16.54 -1.86 -9.63
C ASN A 84 15.31 -0.99 -9.35
N ALA A 85 14.42 -0.81 -10.32
CA ALA A 85 13.16 -0.08 -10.13
C ALA A 85 12.27 -0.78 -9.09
N ALA A 86 12.09 -2.10 -9.21
CA ALA A 86 11.31 -2.88 -8.24
C ALA A 86 11.91 -2.83 -6.83
N ARG A 87 13.25 -2.85 -6.73
CA ARG A 87 13.97 -2.73 -5.45
C ARG A 87 13.77 -1.36 -4.81
N ALA A 88 13.85 -0.28 -5.59
CA ALA A 88 13.60 1.07 -5.10
C ALA A 88 12.17 1.18 -4.57
N ALA A 89 11.18 0.77 -5.36
CA ALA A 89 9.77 0.81 -4.97
C ALA A 89 9.46 -0.02 -3.70
N ALA A 90 10.04 -1.23 -3.58
CA ALA A 90 9.83 -2.07 -2.40
C ALA A 90 10.51 -1.50 -1.14
N SER A 91 11.61 -0.75 -1.30
CA SER A 91 12.34 -0.12 -0.20
C SER A 91 11.67 1.17 0.27
N ASP A 92 11.16 1.99 -0.65
CA ASP A 92 10.43 3.23 -0.33
C ASP A 92 9.14 2.95 0.45
N GLU A 93 8.44 1.85 0.13
CA GLU A 93 7.27 1.42 0.92
C GLU A 93 7.64 1.07 2.38
N LEU A 94 8.85 0.55 2.62
CA LEU A 94 9.34 0.30 3.98
C LEU A 94 9.62 1.60 4.73
N ALA A 95 10.21 2.59 4.06
CA ALA A 95 10.46 3.91 4.63
C ALA A 95 9.13 4.60 5.00
N GLY A 96 8.16 4.63 4.08
CA GLY A 96 6.84 5.22 4.32
C GLY A 96 5.98 4.48 5.37
N ARG A 97 6.21 3.19 5.64
CA ARG A 97 5.58 2.51 6.81
C ARG A 97 6.26 2.87 8.12
N ARG A 98 7.59 2.98 8.15
CA ARG A 98 8.33 3.40 9.35
C ARG A 98 7.93 4.80 9.78
N GLU A 99 7.77 5.72 8.84
CA GLU A 99 7.32 7.09 9.12
C GLU A 99 5.89 7.14 9.67
N ARG A 100 4.97 6.31 9.16
CA ARG A 100 3.59 6.23 9.65
C ARG A 100 3.46 5.62 11.06
N HIS A 101 4.39 4.76 11.45
CA HIS A 101 4.44 4.18 12.80
C HIS A 101 5.30 4.97 13.80
N ALA A 102 6.02 6.01 13.35
CA ALA A 102 6.95 6.78 14.19
C ALA A 102 6.29 7.95 14.94
N LYS A 103 4.97 8.15 14.84
CA LYS A 103 4.26 9.04 15.77
C LYS A 103 3.77 8.22 16.96
N PRO A 104 4.42 8.29 18.14
CA PRO A 104 3.76 7.91 19.36
C PRO A 104 2.62 8.91 19.59
N ASP A 105 1.40 8.41 19.55
CA ASP A 105 0.23 9.17 19.97
C ASP A 105 0.26 9.27 21.51
N PHE A 106 0.82 10.38 22.00
CA PHE A 106 0.81 10.74 23.41
C PHE A 106 -0.37 11.66 23.76
N SER A 107 -1.43 11.72 22.94
CA SER A 107 -2.55 12.63 23.19
C SER A 107 -3.60 12.13 24.20
N SER A 108 -3.31 11.05 24.96
CA SER A 108 -4.25 10.49 25.95
C SER A 108 -3.68 10.35 27.36
N PHE A 109 -2.74 11.20 27.76
CA PHE A 109 -2.33 11.33 29.16
C PHE A 109 -2.21 12.82 29.51
N ASP A 110 -3.30 13.42 29.97
CA ASP A 110 -3.29 14.16 31.23
C ASP A 110 -4.74 14.28 31.74
N ASP A 111 -4.91 13.65 32.89
CA ASP A 111 -6.11 13.54 33.73
C ASP A 111 -5.96 14.61 34.82
N ASP A 112 -7.03 15.36 35.07
CA ASP A 112 -7.36 16.20 36.25
C ASP A 112 -6.25 16.77 37.16
N ALA A 113 -6.20 18.11 37.30
CA ALA A 113 -6.19 18.82 38.60
C ALA A 113 -6.04 20.35 38.44
N ASP A 114 -6.90 21.10 39.16
CA ASP A 114 -6.72 22.44 39.78
C ASP A 114 -7.91 23.36 39.47
N ASP A 115 -8.46 24.18 40.35
CA ASP A 115 -8.59 24.29 41.81
C ASP A 115 -9.59 25.47 42.01
N GLU A 116 -10.14 25.56 43.21
CA GLU A 116 -11.21 26.42 43.73
C GLU A 116 -11.18 27.96 43.53
N ALA A 117 -12.36 28.53 43.80
CA ALA A 117 -12.65 29.85 44.39
C ALA A 117 -12.73 31.13 43.52
N ALA A 118 -13.96 31.59 43.29
CA ALA A 118 -14.40 32.93 43.71
C ALA A 118 -15.93 32.96 43.89
N ARG A 119 -16.39 32.99 45.14
CA ARG A 119 -17.72 33.47 45.53
C ARG A 119 -17.71 35.00 45.46
N ASP A 120 -18.84 35.59 45.09
CA ASP A 120 -19.44 36.63 45.92
C ASP A 120 -20.97 36.62 45.72
N GLU A 121 -21.63 36.63 46.87
CA GLU A 121 -23.07 36.59 47.11
C GLU A 121 -23.68 37.95 46.78
N ASP A 122 -24.86 38.01 46.16
CA ASP A 122 -25.90 38.90 46.71
C ASP A 122 -27.34 38.56 46.27
N THR A 123 -28.16 38.43 47.31
CA THR A 123 -29.61 38.61 47.45
C THR A 123 -30.63 37.55 46.96
N GLU A 124 -31.38 37.08 47.97
CA GLU A 124 -32.42 36.06 48.11
C GLU A 124 -33.84 36.50 47.58
N PRO A 125 -34.96 35.76 47.75
CA PRO A 125 -35.85 35.26 46.67
C PRO A 125 -37.34 35.72 46.85
N PRO A 126 -38.37 34.85 46.75
CA PRO A 126 -39.15 34.39 45.60
C PRO A 126 -40.60 34.98 45.57
N ARG A 127 -41.44 34.61 44.57
CA ARG A 127 -42.90 34.29 44.65
C ARG A 127 -43.48 34.18 43.24
N LEU A 128 -44.06 33.04 42.86
CA LEU A 128 -45.44 32.59 43.11
C LEU A 128 -46.48 33.51 42.46
N GLY A 129 -47.15 32.99 41.43
CA GLY A 129 -48.27 33.64 40.76
C GLY A 129 -48.75 32.76 39.62
N ASP A 130 -49.76 31.94 39.93
CA ASP A 130 -50.72 31.38 38.99
C ASP A 130 -51.23 32.47 38.02
N ASP A 131 -51.60 32.10 36.79
CA ASP A 131 -52.94 32.35 36.23
C ASP A 131 -52.99 32.16 34.70
N ASP A 132 -54.00 31.37 34.31
CA ASP A 132 -54.84 31.43 33.11
C ASP A 132 -54.27 31.24 31.68
N GLN A 133 -54.60 30.06 31.12
CA GLN A 133 -55.56 29.77 30.02
C GLN A 133 -56.00 30.91 29.05
N PRO A 134 -56.49 30.62 27.82
CA PRO A 134 -57.27 29.44 27.40
C PRO A 134 -56.66 28.51 26.32
#